data_AF-A0A522XBG0-F1
#
_entry.id   AF-A0A522XBG0-F1
#
_cell.length_a   1.000
_cell.length_b   1.000
_cell.length_c   1.000
_cell.angle_alpha   90.00
_cell.angle_beta   90.00
_cell.angle_gamma   90.00
#
_symmetry.space_group_name_H-M   'P 1'
#
loop_
_entity.id
_entity.type
_entity.pdbx_description
1 polymer ?
#
loop_
_entity_poly.entity_id
_entity_poly.type
_entity_poly.pdbx_seq_one_letter_code
_entity_poly.pdbx_strand_id
1 'polypeptide(L)'
;MVRLVSPAIAALLLVPMPSLALPGESIEEVANWIYTNPLLPDGRRGSLRVSRSDIPGQRLTFVASKTLPTERGFGIGETRIRSEWIEILDYRNGVTGDRLIEALRGIYGLDLYQDYRNAELVHDYTVLTGEEGLTVRRGQLWRGDRFGYWLEITEQDGEDPVLGQLSLILVDDIAAVQA
;
A
#
# COMPACT_ATOMS: atom_id res chain seq x y z
N MET A 1 -21.89 -44.46 34.83
CA MET A 1 -21.88 -43.37 33.84
C MET A 1 -22.22 -42.07 34.54
N VAL A 2 -21.25 -41.18 34.74
CA VAL A 2 -21.47 -39.78 35.14
C VAL A 2 -20.44 -38.96 34.36
N ARG A 3 -20.92 -38.11 33.45
CA ARG A 3 -20.10 -37.13 32.72
C ARG A 3 -19.86 -35.94 33.65
N LEU A 4 -18.60 -35.66 33.99
CA LEU A 4 -18.22 -34.33 34.48
C LEU A 4 -17.75 -33.48 33.30
N VAL A 5 -18.45 -32.37 33.12
CA VAL A 5 -18.24 -31.35 32.10
C VAL A 5 -16.98 -30.56 32.47
N SER A 6 -15.99 -30.50 31.59
CA SER A 6 -14.83 -29.60 31.71
C SER A 6 -15.25 -28.18 31.36
N PRO A 7 -14.94 -27.15 32.18
CA PRO A 7 -15.05 -25.77 31.75
C PRO A 7 -13.77 -25.40 30.99
N ALA A 8 -13.84 -25.37 29.67
CA ALA A 8 -12.81 -24.71 28.88
C ALA A 8 -12.96 -23.19 29.08
N ILE A 9 -12.07 -22.60 29.88
CA ILE A 9 -11.90 -21.16 29.95
C ILE A 9 -11.30 -20.74 28.60
N ALA A 10 -12.14 -20.26 27.70
CA ALA A 10 -11.71 -19.58 26.49
C ALA A 10 -11.13 -18.22 26.89
N ALA A 11 -9.81 -18.18 27.11
CA ALA A 11 -9.07 -16.93 27.18
C ALA A 11 -9.03 -16.35 25.76
N LEU A 12 -9.96 -15.44 25.48
CA LEU A 12 -9.91 -14.60 24.30
C LEU A 12 -8.70 -13.67 24.48
N LEU A 13 -7.56 -13.99 23.85
CA LEU A 13 -6.43 -13.09 23.75
C LEU A 13 -6.92 -11.87 22.95
N LEU A 14 -7.22 -10.76 23.64
CA LEU A 14 -7.22 -9.45 23.02
C LEU A 14 -5.78 -9.20 22.56
N VAL A 15 -5.49 -9.59 21.32
CA VAL A 15 -4.31 -9.08 20.62
C VAL A 15 -4.57 -7.59 20.47
N PRO A 16 -3.76 -6.71 21.07
CA PRO A 16 -3.88 -5.28 20.79
C PRO A 16 -3.73 -5.13 19.28
N MET A 17 -4.78 -4.66 18.61
CA MET A 17 -4.64 -4.28 17.22
C MET A 17 -3.53 -3.23 17.18
N PRO A 18 -2.44 -3.46 16.44
CA PRO A 18 -1.40 -2.46 16.33
C PRO A 18 -2.08 -1.18 15.86
N SER A 19 -1.69 -0.04 16.42
CA SER A 19 -2.08 1.29 15.93
C SER A 19 -1.88 1.29 14.40
N LEU A 20 -2.93 1.16 13.59
CA LEU A 20 -2.75 1.07 12.15
C LEU A 20 -2.07 2.36 11.71
N ALA A 21 -0.86 2.29 11.16
CA ALA A 21 -0.37 3.40 10.35
C ALA A 21 -1.32 3.51 9.17
N LEU A 22 -1.94 4.66 9.02
CA LEU A 22 -2.75 5.01 7.87
C LEU A 22 -2.40 6.46 7.52
N PRO A 23 -2.57 6.85 6.25
CA PRO A 23 -2.61 8.27 5.91
C PRO A 23 -3.50 9.03 6.91
N GLY A 24 -3.00 10.14 7.45
CA GLY A 24 -3.64 10.94 8.50
C GLY A 24 -2.98 10.87 9.88
N GLU A 25 -2.25 9.79 10.18
CA GLU A 25 -1.58 9.60 11.47
C GLU A 25 -0.29 10.43 11.60
N SER A 26 0.21 10.59 12.84
CA SER A 26 1.46 11.31 13.08
C SER A 26 2.68 10.53 12.59
N ILE A 27 3.75 11.26 12.25
CA ILE A 27 5.02 10.65 11.83
C ILE A 27 5.58 9.68 12.88
N GLU A 28 5.46 10.03 14.16
CA GLU A 28 5.99 9.20 15.25
C GLU A 28 5.19 7.90 15.42
N GLU A 29 3.86 7.98 15.38
CA GLU A 29 2.99 6.80 15.45
C GLU A 29 3.24 5.85 14.28
N VAL A 30 3.31 6.39 13.06
CA VAL A 30 3.59 5.59 11.86
C VAL A 30 4.98 4.98 11.91
N ALA A 31 6.01 5.75 12.29
CA ALA A 31 7.37 5.20 12.38
C ALA A 31 7.49 4.12 13.47
N ASN A 32 6.78 4.25 14.58
CA ASN A 32 6.72 3.23 15.62
C ASN A 32 5.96 1.98 15.16
N TRP A 33 4.86 2.16 14.43
CA TRP A 33 4.13 1.05 13.81
C TRP A 33 4.99 0.31 12.79
N ILE A 34 5.68 1.02 11.87
CA ILE A 34 6.58 0.41 10.89
C ILE A 34 7.65 -0.43 11.59
N TYR A 35 8.23 0.10 12.67
CA TYR A 35 9.26 -0.58 13.44
C TYR A 35 8.75 -1.82 14.21
N THR A 36 7.48 -1.84 14.61
CA THR A 36 6.90 -2.91 15.44
C THR A 36 6.02 -3.89 14.66
N ASN A 37 5.73 -3.61 13.39
CA ASN A 37 4.92 -4.47 12.54
C ASN A 37 5.75 -5.67 12.01
N PRO A 38 5.45 -6.91 12.43
CA PRO A 38 6.20 -8.09 12.01
C PRO A 38 5.99 -8.48 10.54
N LEU A 39 4.98 -7.91 9.88
CA LEU A 39 4.65 -8.17 8.48
C LEU A 39 5.44 -7.28 7.52
N LEU A 40 6.08 -6.23 8.04
CA LEU A 40 6.95 -5.36 7.26
C LEU A 40 8.41 -5.84 7.29
N PRO A 41 9.22 -5.47 6.28
CA PRO A 41 10.67 -5.58 6.37
C PRO A 41 11.24 -4.93 7.63
N ASP A 42 12.29 -5.53 8.19
CA ASP A 42 12.97 -4.97 9.35
C ASP A 42 13.53 -3.58 9.03
N GLY A 43 13.26 -2.64 9.92
CA GLY A 43 13.67 -1.24 9.80
C GLY A 43 14.48 -0.77 10.99
N ARG A 44 15.07 0.42 10.85
CA ARG A 44 15.57 1.18 12.01
C ARG A 44 14.40 1.88 12.69
N ARG A 45 14.45 2.02 14.01
CA ARG A 45 13.49 2.84 14.76
C ARG A 45 13.46 4.26 14.18
N GLY A 46 12.26 4.80 13.97
CA GLY A 46 12.09 6.13 13.36
C GLY A 46 12.12 6.14 11.82
N SER A 47 12.32 4.98 11.16
CA SER A 47 12.30 4.91 9.71
C SER A 47 10.87 4.97 9.18
N LEU A 48 10.65 5.76 8.14
CA LEU A 48 9.42 5.76 7.34
C LEU A 48 9.56 4.93 6.05
N ARG A 49 10.71 4.29 5.85
CA ARG A 49 10.98 3.42 4.69
C ARG A 49 11.67 2.15 5.14
N VAL A 50 11.16 1.01 4.69
CA VAL A 50 11.76 -0.30 4.95
C VAL A 50 11.74 -1.12 3.67
N SER A 51 12.72 -1.99 3.50
CA SER A 51 12.86 -2.78 2.27
C SER A 51 13.51 -4.13 2.58
N ARG A 52 13.07 -5.18 1.89
CA ARG A 52 13.61 -6.54 1.95
C ARG A 52 13.95 -7.04 0.56
N SER A 53 15.06 -7.74 0.40
CA SER A 53 15.57 -8.25 -0.89
C SER A 53 16.25 -9.61 -0.70
N ASP A 54 15.53 -10.59 -0.16
CA ASP A 54 16.10 -11.89 0.21
C ASP A 54 16.41 -12.78 -1.02
N ILE A 55 15.75 -12.52 -2.14
CA ILE A 55 15.91 -13.25 -3.40
C ILE A 55 16.51 -12.29 -4.43
N PRO A 56 17.58 -12.67 -5.16
CA PRO A 56 18.13 -11.85 -6.23
C PRO A 56 17.06 -11.50 -7.26
N GLY A 57 16.95 -10.20 -7.59
CA GLY A 57 15.95 -9.69 -8.53
C GLY A 57 14.55 -9.53 -7.94
N GLN A 58 14.37 -9.68 -6.63
CA GLN A 58 13.09 -9.42 -5.94
C GLN A 58 13.29 -8.47 -4.77
N ARG A 59 12.42 -7.46 -4.68
CA ARG A 59 12.41 -6.49 -3.59
C ARG A 59 11.00 -6.08 -3.23
N LEU A 60 10.70 -6.06 -1.95
CA LEU A 60 9.50 -5.40 -1.40
C LEU A 60 9.95 -4.18 -0.61
N THR A 61 9.38 -3.03 -0.92
CA THR A 61 9.59 -1.78 -0.18
C THR A 61 8.26 -1.29 0.36
N PHE A 62 8.26 -0.84 1.60
CA PHE A 62 7.18 -0.07 2.19
C PHE A 62 7.67 1.34 2.50
N VAL A 63 6.83 2.35 2.24
CA VAL A 63 7.14 3.75 2.53
C VAL A 63 5.91 4.46 3.08
N ALA A 64 6.10 5.27 4.10
CA ALA A 64 5.18 6.31 4.53
C ALA A 64 5.76 7.69 4.19
N SER A 65 4.95 8.60 3.65
CA SER A 65 5.37 9.92 3.23
C SER A 65 4.44 11.02 3.68
N LYS A 66 5.02 12.20 3.87
CA LYS A 66 4.32 13.45 4.13
C LYS A 66 3.78 14.11 2.85
N THR A 67 4.05 13.52 1.69
CA THR A 67 3.67 14.03 0.38
C THR A 67 2.69 13.09 -0.30
N LEU A 68 1.94 13.62 -1.28
CA LEU A 68 1.10 12.81 -2.15
C LEU A 68 1.91 12.21 -3.32
N PRO A 69 1.46 11.07 -3.90
CA PRO A 69 2.05 10.46 -5.09
C PRO A 69 1.69 11.28 -6.35
N THR A 70 2.22 12.49 -6.42
CA THR A 70 2.03 13.44 -7.54
C THR A 70 3.39 13.86 -8.06
N GLU A 71 3.49 14.23 -9.33
CA GLU A 71 4.76 14.72 -9.92
C GLU A 71 5.34 15.93 -9.17
N ARG A 72 4.49 16.73 -8.52
CA ARG A 72 4.88 17.94 -7.78
C ARG A 72 5.12 17.71 -6.29
N GLY A 73 4.89 16.50 -5.76
CA GLY A 73 5.13 16.16 -4.36
C GLY A 73 4.51 17.18 -3.39
N PHE A 74 3.20 17.44 -3.49
CA PHE A 74 2.54 18.40 -2.62
C PHE A 74 2.59 17.94 -1.15
N GLY A 75 3.32 18.70 -0.31
CA GLY A 75 3.34 18.53 1.14
C GLY A 75 2.19 19.33 1.76
N ILE A 76 1.06 18.67 2.04
CA ILE A 76 -0.09 19.29 2.68
C ILE A 76 0.01 19.03 4.19
N GLY A 77 0.60 19.96 4.95
CA GLY A 77 0.67 19.88 6.42
C GLY A 77 1.80 18.98 6.95
N GLU A 78 2.83 19.59 7.56
CA GLU A 78 4.13 18.97 7.77
C GLU A 78 4.24 17.94 8.93
N THR A 79 3.16 17.62 9.64
CA THR A 79 3.24 16.81 10.88
C THR A 79 2.65 15.41 10.75
N ARG A 80 1.98 15.11 9.63
CA ARG A 80 1.24 13.86 9.42
C ARG A 80 1.66 13.17 8.13
N ILE A 81 1.46 11.86 8.09
CA ILE A 81 1.61 11.07 6.89
C ILE A 81 0.42 11.35 5.96
N ARG A 82 0.69 11.60 4.69
CA ARG A 82 -0.31 11.89 3.64
C ARG A 82 -0.48 10.73 2.67
N SER A 83 0.56 9.90 2.52
CA SER A 83 0.49 8.69 1.73
C SER A 83 1.35 7.58 2.30
N GLU A 84 0.94 6.36 2.03
CA GLU A 84 1.72 5.15 2.31
C GLU A 84 1.69 4.27 1.07
N TRP A 85 2.79 3.60 0.73
CA TRP A 85 2.80 2.74 -0.45
C TRP A 85 3.68 1.52 -0.31
N ILE A 86 3.32 0.52 -1.11
CA ILE A 86 4.07 -0.71 -1.31
C ILE A 86 4.61 -0.68 -2.74
N GLU A 87 5.91 -0.91 -2.88
CA GLU A 87 6.59 -1.13 -4.16
C GLU A 87 7.07 -2.59 -4.20
N ILE A 88 6.72 -3.30 -5.27
CA ILE A 88 7.22 -4.64 -5.57
C ILE A 88 8.05 -4.56 -6.84
N LEU A 89 9.29 -5.03 -6.75
CA LEU A 89 10.15 -5.35 -7.90
C LEU A 89 10.32 -6.87 -7.95
N ASP A 90 10.01 -7.51 -9.07
CA ASP A 90 10.19 -8.97 -9.25
C ASP A 90 10.47 -9.31 -10.72
N TYR A 91 11.74 -9.47 -11.06
CA TYR A 91 12.18 -9.88 -12.40
C TYR A 91 11.85 -11.33 -12.75
N ARG A 92 11.47 -12.16 -11.77
CA ARG A 92 11.26 -13.60 -11.97
C ARG A 92 9.80 -13.93 -12.26
N ASN A 93 8.88 -13.28 -11.56
CA ASN A 93 7.44 -13.59 -11.67
C ASN A 93 6.62 -12.43 -12.25
N GLY A 94 7.23 -11.27 -12.46
CA GLY A 94 6.51 -10.04 -12.77
C GLY A 94 5.62 -9.54 -11.62
N VAL A 95 4.91 -8.47 -11.87
CA VAL A 95 4.09 -7.74 -10.91
C VAL A 95 2.75 -7.41 -11.56
N THR A 96 1.67 -7.70 -10.84
CA THR A 96 0.29 -7.40 -11.24
C THR A 96 -0.40 -6.57 -10.17
N GLY A 97 -1.49 -5.90 -10.55
CA GLY A 97 -2.33 -5.15 -9.60
C GLY A 97 -2.84 -6.03 -8.46
N ASP A 98 -3.33 -7.24 -8.78
CA ASP A 98 -3.79 -8.21 -7.77
C ASP A 98 -2.71 -8.56 -6.76
N ARG A 99 -1.45 -8.72 -7.20
CA ARG A 99 -0.33 -9.02 -6.30
C ARG A 99 -0.02 -7.86 -5.35
N LEU A 100 -0.10 -6.62 -5.83
CA LEU A 100 0.05 -5.42 -4.99
C LEU A 100 -1.09 -5.34 -3.96
N ILE A 101 -2.31 -5.68 -4.35
CA ILE A 101 -3.48 -5.69 -3.47
C ILE A 101 -3.43 -6.80 -2.42
N GLU A 102 -2.92 -7.98 -2.76
CA GLU A 102 -2.69 -9.03 -1.76
C GLU A 102 -1.57 -8.65 -0.78
N ALA A 103 -0.53 -7.93 -1.22
CA ALA A 103 0.48 -7.39 -0.32
C ALA A 103 -0.12 -6.36 0.65
N LEU A 104 -0.97 -5.46 0.15
CA LEU A 104 -1.73 -4.49 0.92
C LEU A 104 -2.61 -5.17 1.98
N ARG A 105 -3.37 -6.18 1.58
CA ARG A 105 -4.19 -7.01 2.47
C ARG A 105 -3.34 -7.67 3.55
N GLY A 106 -2.16 -8.16 3.20
CA GLY A 106 -1.22 -8.74 4.15
C GLY A 106 -0.83 -7.76 5.24
N ILE A 107 -0.54 -6.50 4.88
CA ILE A 107 -0.03 -5.48 5.81
C ILE A 107 -1.15 -4.85 6.66
N TYR A 108 -2.30 -4.54 6.07
CA TYR A 108 -3.36 -3.76 6.72
C TYR A 108 -4.62 -4.56 7.07
N GLY A 109 -4.75 -5.79 6.59
CA GLY A 109 -5.86 -6.68 6.88
C GLY A 109 -7.05 -6.57 5.91
N LEU A 110 -8.14 -7.24 6.29
CA LEU A 110 -9.29 -7.46 5.41
C LEU A 110 -10.11 -6.20 5.15
N ASP A 111 -10.21 -5.30 6.11
CA ASP A 111 -11.06 -4.10 6.00
C ASP A 111 -10.57 -3.17 4.87
N LEU A 112 -9.26 -2.96 4.77
CA LEU A 112 -8.67 -2.14 3.71
C LEU A 112 -8.79 -2.84 2.34
N TYR A 113 -8.65 -4.17 2.32
CA TYR A 113 -8.87 -4.95 1.11
C TYR A 113 -10.32 -4.79 0.60
N GLN A 114 -11.30 -4.82 1.50
CA GLN A 114 -12.70 -4.58 1.14
C GLN A 114 -12.95 -3.16 0.65
N ASP A 115 -12.35 -2.15 1.29
CA ASP A 115 -12.43 -0.76 0.84
C ASP A 115 -11.92 -0.59 -0.61
N TYR A 116 -10.76 -1.19 -0.94
CA TYR A 116 -10.26 -1.20 -2.32
C TYR A 116 -11.18 -1.96 -3.28
N ARG A 117 -11.68 -3.13 -2.88
CA ARG A 117 -12.53 -3.97 -3.76
C ARG A 117 -13.84 -3.30 -4.15
N ASN A 118 -14.31 -2.37 -3.32
CA ASN A 118 -15.49 -1.56 -3.58
C ASN A 118 -15.14 -0.19 -4.19
N ALA A 119 -13.85 0.12 -4.37
CA ALA A 119 -13.41 1.40 -4.88
C ALA A 119 -13.79 1.60 -6.36
N GLU A 120 -14.12 2.84 -6.71
CA GLU A 120 -14.47 3.23 -8.06
C GLU A 120 -13.27 3.88 -8.75
N LEU A 121 -13.06 3.57 -10.04
CA LEU A 121 -12.02 4.22 -10.84
C LEU A 121 -12.41 5.68 -11.09
N VAL A 122 -11.60 6.61 -10.59
CA VAL A 122 -11.80 8.06 -10.74
C VAL A 122 -11.03 8.60 -11.94
N HIS A 123 -9.81 8.11 -12.16
CA HIS A 123 -8.98 8.56 -13.27
C HIS A 123 -8.03 7.46 -13.76
N ASP A 124 -7.86 7.36 -15.07
CA ASP A 124 -6.89 6.48 -15.73
C ASP A 124 -5.87 7.34 -16.48
N TYR A 125 -4.64 7.42 -15.94
CA TYR A 125 -3.58 8.26 -16.49
C TYR A 125 -2.88 7.50 -17.59
N THR A 126 -3.15 7.87 -18.83
CA THR A 126 -2.51 7.29 -20.00
C THR A 126 -1.75 8.35 -20.78
N VAL A 127 -0.60 7.98 -21.34
CA VAL A 127 0.16 8.85 -22.26
C VAL A 127 0.31 8.16 -23.61
N LEU A 128 0.29 8.96 -24.67
CA LEU A 128 0.65 8.48 -26.01
C LEU A 128 2.17 8.50 -26.14
N THR A 129 2.76 7.38 -26.54
CA THR A 129 4.19 7.21 -26.77
C THR A 129 4.43 6.81 -28.23
N GLY A 130 5.55 7.31 -28.79
CA GLY A 130 5.96 7.02 -30.17
C GLY A 130 5.15 7.73 -31.27
N GLU A 131 5.65 7.66 -32.51
CA GLU A 131 4.96 8.20 -33.71
C GLU A 131 3.71 7.37 -34.08
N GLU A 132 3.63 6.12 -33.66
CA GLU A 132 2.50 5.21 -33.92
C GLU A 132 1.37 5.29 -32.86
N GLY A 133 1.54 6.10 -31.81
CA GLY A 133 0.48 6.41 -30.84
C GLY A 133 0.14 5.30 -29.84
N LEU A 134 1.12 4.52 -29.40
CA LEU A 134 0.91 3.52 -28.36
C LEU A 134 0.46 4.20 -27.07
N THR A 135 -0.67 3.76 -26.52
CA THR A 135 -1.19 4.30 -25.26
C THR A 135 -0.58 3.51 -24.11
N VAL A 136 0.33 4.14 -23.35
CA VAL A 136 0.95 3.55 -22.17
C VAL A 136 0.25 4.05 -20.93
N ARG A 137 -0.18 3.14 -20.05
CA ARG A 137 -0.75 3.48 -18.76
C ARG A 137 0.36 3.91 -17.79
N ARG A 138 0.21 5.09 -17.21
CA ARG A 138 1.10 5.63 -16.16
C ARG A 138 0.61 5.26 -14.77
N GLY A 139 -0.71 5.25 -14.57
CA GLY A 139 -1.30 4.87 -13.30
C GLY A 139 -2.82 5.00 -13.29
N GLN A 140 -3.44 4.49 -12.25
CA GLN A 140 -4.88 4.56 -12.02
C GLN A 140 -5.16 5.08 -10.62
N LEU A 141 -6.10 6.02 -10.53
CA LEU A 141 -6.59 6.56 -9.28
C LEU A 141 -7.99 6.01 -9.00
N TRP A 142 -8.12 5.31 -7.89
CA TRP A 142 -9.36 4.73 -7.41
C TRP A 142 -9.79 5.41 -6.11
N ARG A 143 -11.10 5.45 -5.86
CA ARG A 143 -11.71 6.02 -4.67
C ARG A 143 -12.53 4.97 -3.93
N GLY A 144 -12.07 4.58 -2.74
CA GLY A 144 -12.86 3.84 -1.78
C GLY A 144 -13.70 4.76 -0.88
N ASP A 145 -14.34 4.16 0.11
CA ASP A 145 -15.10 4.89 1.13
C ASP A 145 -14.15 5.53 2.16
N ARG A 146 -13.01 4.89 2.44
CA ARG A 146 -12.06 5.31 3.49
C ARG A 146 -10.76 5.88 2.94
N PHE A 147 -10.27 5.38 1.80
CA PHE A 147 -9.01 5.82 1.19
C PHE A 147 -9.11 6.01 -0.32
N GLY A 148 -8.19 6.81 -0.86
CA GLY A 148 -7.85 6.78 -2.29
C GLY A 148 -6.71 5.80 -2.55
N TYR A 149 -6.69 5.22 -3.74
CA TYR A 149 -5.68 4.25 -4.16
C TYR A 149 -5.05 4.66 -5.47
N TRP A 150 -3.72 4.80 -5.48
CA TRP A 150 -2.93 5.10 -6.66
C TRP A 150 -2.13 3.86 -7.07
N LEU A 151 -2.49 3.27 -8.21
CA LEU A 151 -1.87 2.06 -8.74
C LEU A 151 -0.98 2.42 -9.94
N GLU A 152 0.30 2.06 -9.88
CA GLU A 152 1.24 2.16 -11.00
C GLU A 152 1.83 0.79 -11.28
N ILE A 153 1.87 0.42 -12.55
CA ILE A 153 2.54 -0.78 -13.03
C ILE A 153 3.37 -0.35 -14.23
N THR A 154 4.68 -0.52 -14.13
CA THR A 154 5.60 -0.12 -15.20
C THR A 154 5.57 -1.19 -16.29
N GLU A 155 4.73 -0.97 -17.30
CA GLU A 155 4.68 -1.80 -18.50
C GLU A 155 5.94 -1.57 -19.35
N GLN A 156 6.52 -2.65 -19.87
CA GLN A 156 7.55 -2.63 -20.91
C GLN A 156 7.03 -3.41 -22.12
N ASP A 157 7.31 -2.92 -23.32
CA ASP A 157 6.78 -3.49 -24.56
C ASP A 157 7.12 -4.98 -24.69
N GLY A 158 6.09 -5.83 -24.66
CA GLY A 158 6.22 -7.27 -24.86
C GLY A 158 6.81 -8.05 -23.67
N GLU A 159 7.04 -7.42 -22.53
CA GLU A 159 7.56 -8.05 -21.31
C GLU A 159 6.58 -7.91 -20.15
N ASP A 160 6.56 -8.90 -19.24
CA ASP A 160 5.78 -8.81 -18.02
C ASP A 160 6.30 -7.66 -17.16
N PRO A 161 5.42 -6.78 -16.62
CA PRO A 161 5.84 -5.69 -15.75
C PRO A 161 6.64 -6.21 -14.56
N VAL A 162 7.84 -5.69 -14.34
CA VAL A 162 8.69 -6.15 -13.22
C VAL A 162 8.61 -5.24 -12.00
N LEU A 163 8.02 -4.05 -12.14
CA LEU A 163 7.88 -3.05 -11.10
C LEU A 163 6.43 -2.59 -11.01
N GLY A 164 5.91 -2.57 -9.78
CA GLY A 164 4.60 -1.98 -9.50
C GLY A 164 4.57 -1.33 -8.14
N GLN A 165 3.71 -0.34 -8.01
CA GLN A 165 3.51 0.45 -6.81
C GLN A 165 2.01 0.63 -6.56
N LEU A 166 1.62 0.52 -5.29
CA LEU A 166 0.27 0.85 -4.84
C LEU A 166 0.35 1.76 -3.63
N SER A 167 -0.22 2.95 -3.76
CA SER A 167 -0.26 3.95 -2.69
C SER A 167 -1.67 4.12 -2.14
N LEU A 168 -1.78 4.24 -0.82
CA LEU A 168 -2.94 4.77 -0.12
C LEU A 168 -2.76 6.27 0.07
N ILE A 169 -3.85 7.01 -0.07
CA ILE A 169 -3.96 8.43 0.26
C ILE A 169 -5.25 8.68 1.03
N LEU A 170 -5.33 9.80 1.74
CA LEU A 170 -6.61 10.25 2.30
C LEU A 170 -7.63 10.50 1.18
N VAL A 171 -8.92 10.20 1.42
CA VAL A 171 -9.99 10.47 0.44
C VAL A 171 -10.05 11.96 0.07
N ASP A 172 -9.82 12.84 1.05
CA ASP A 172 -9.80 14.29 0.85
C ASP A 172 -8.66 14.75 -0.07
N ASP A 173 -7.61 13.92 -0.24
CA ASP A 173 -6.46 14.20 -1.10
C ASP A 173 -6.63 13.73 -2.55
N ILE A 174 -7.68 12.97 -2.87
CA ILE A 174 -7.93 12.46 -4.22
C ILE A 174 -8.01 13.62 -5.23
N ALA A 175 -8.71 14.70 -4.88
CA ALA A 175 -8.84 15.85 -5.77
C ALA A 175 -7.49 16.53 -6.08
N ALA A 176 -6.54 16.49 -5.13
CA ALA A 176 -5.19 17.03 -5.31
C ALA A 176 -4.31 16.12 -6.18
N VAL A 177 -4.53 14.80 -6.15
CA VAL A 177 -3.85 13.85 -7.05
C VAL A 177 -4.45 13.87 -8.46
N GLN A 178 -5.76 14.14 -8.57
CA GLN A 178 -6.48 14.21 -9.83
C GLN A 178 -6.07 15.41 -10.72
N ALA A 179 -5.59 16.50 -10.12
CA ALA A 179 -5.38 17.80 -10.76
C ALA A 179 -4.01 17.96 -11.45
#